data_AF-A0A7S2PSN6-F1
#
_entry.id   AF-A0A7S2PSN6-F1
#
_cell.length_a   1.000
_cell.length_b   1.000
_cell.length_c   1.000
_cell.angle_alpha   90.00
_cell.angle_beta   90.00
_cell.angle_gamma   90.00
#
_symmetry.space_group_name_H-M   'P 1'
#
loop_
_entity.id
_entity.type
_entity.pdbx_description
1 polymer ?
#
loop_
_entity_poly.entity_id
_entity_poly.type
_entity_poly.pdbx_seq_one_letter_code
_entity_poly.pdbx_strand_id
1 'polypeptide(L)'
;MAGAAPELRADPEVAGEALRSDCPLAFSSVPMTLLTDRRFLLEALEGGRFRLDDVLTYGPEAFGSRSSASFATWRKSLAADREIIAADGNLKLAAPMLRADRQVVLAAVRKDGHTLQFAAPALRADRLVVLAAVENDGYALRFAAAPLRADREVVLAAVRQIGFALEFAARRLRADREVVIAAVRGIRQFCYGDDDVNFSPLRFAAQELKSDRGVMFEAIVAQPCAFMDVAADLLRDRAFVLEALRWDGKALDFAPPVVQGDREFVLAAVQQDGEALKSAAPALQADRELVL
;
A
#
# COMPACT_ATOMS: atom_id res chain seq x y z
N MET A 1 28.24 19.82 -37.66
CA MET A 1 28.63 18.42 -37.40
C MET A 1 29.60 18.39 -36.23
N ALA A 2 29.09 18.31 -35.00
CA ALA A 2 29.90 17.92 -33.86
C ALA A 2 29.70 16.41 -33.70
N GLY A 3 30.74 15.62 -33.99
CA GLY A 3 30.66 14.17 -33.85
C GLY A 3 30.50 13.80 -32.39
N ALA A 4 29.57 12.89 -32.09
CA ALA A 4 29.50 12.19 -30.82
C ALA A 4 30.91 11.72 -30.39
N ALA A 5 31.29 12.00 -29.14
CA ALA A 5 32.57 11.59 -28.59
C ALA A 5 32.77 10.07 -28.82
N PRO A 6 33.97 9.61 -29.26
CA PRO A 6 34.20 8.21 -29.59
C PRO A 6 33.94 7.24 -28.42
N GLU A 7 33.99 7.73 -27.18
CA GLU A 7 33.68 6.98 -25.96
C GLU A 7 32.18 6.61 -25.86
N LEU A 8 31.28 7.47 -26.31
CA LEU A 8 29.84 7.20 -26.39
C LEU A 8 29.50 6.15 -27.46
N ARG A 9 30.42 5.89 -28.41
CA ARG A 9 30.22 4.93 -29.51
C ARG A 9 30.42 3.47 -29.10
N ALA A 10 31.10 3.21 -27.99
CA ALA A 10 31.53 1.86 -27.63
C ALA A 10 30.91 1.34 -26.32
N ASP A 11 30.48 2.22 -25.41
CA ASP A 11 30.06 1.83 -24.08
C ASP A 11 28.59 2.21 -23.78
N PRO A 12 27.68 1.22 -23.62
CA PRO A 12 26.29 1.46 -23.23
C PRO A 12 26.15 2.17 -21.86
N GLU A 13 27.09 2.00 -20.93
CA GLU A 13 27.05 2.69 -19.65
C GLU A 13 27.30 4.18 -19.83
N VAL A 14 28.36 4.55 -20.56
CA VAL A 14 28.72 5.95 -20.87
C VAL A 14 27.62 6.63 -21.69
N ALA A 15 27.03 5.92 -22.66
CA ALA A 15 25.85 6.39 -23.40
C ALA A 15 24.63 6.61 -22.48
N GLY A 16 24.41 5.71 -21.52
CA GLY A 16 23.37 5.85 -20.50
C GLY A 16 23.59 7.03 -19.55
N GLU A 17 24.85 7.40 -19.26
CA GLU A 17 25.16 8.58 -18.45
C GLU A 17 24.92 9.90 -19.19
N ALA A 18 25.21 9.96 -20.49
CA ALA A 18 24.92 11.14 -21.31
C ALA A 18 23.42 11.48 -21.32
N LEU A 19 22.56 10.45 -21.32
CA LEU A 19 21.11 10.60 -21.26
C LEU A 19 20.59 11.19 -19.93
N ARG A 20 21.34 11.06 -18.82
CA ARG A 20 20.94 11.61 -17.52
C ARG A 20 20.91 13.14 -17.50
N SER A 21 21.63 13.80 -18.40
CA SER A 21 21.49 15.24 -18.53
C SER A 21 20.14 15.52 -19.17
N ASP A 22 19.27 16.33 -18.54
CA ASP A 22 18.01 16.84 -19.13
C ASP A 22 18.28 17.76 -20.36
N CYS A 23 19.30 17.45 -21.14
CA CYS A 23 19.75 18.17 -22.31
C CYS A 23 19.28 17.43 -23.57
N PRO A 24 18.38 18.01 -24.38
CA PRO A 24 17.91 17.41 -25.64
C PRO A 24 19.05 17.08 -26.62
N LEU A 25 20.21 17.72 -26.47
CA LEU A 25 21.40 17.47 -27.29
C LEU A 25 22.11 16.15 -26.94
N ALA A 26 21.84 15.55 -25.78
CA ALA A 26 22.38 14.25 -25.41
C ALA A 26 22.02 13.15 -26.41
N PHE A 27 20.83 13.22 -27.03
CA PHE A 27 20.39 12.27 -28.06
C PHE A 27 21.25 12.29 -29.31
N SER A 28 21.75 13.46 -29.70
CA SER A 28 22.65 13.58 -30.85
C SER A 28 24.01 12.93 -30.62
N SER A 29 24.35 12.69 -29.35
CA SER A 29 25.62 12.10 -28.92
C SER A 29 25.55 10.58 -28.69
N VAL A 30 24.36 9.98 -28.63
CA VAL A 30 24.17 8.53 -28.46
C VAL A 30 24.14 7.82 -29.81
N PRO A 31 24.84 6.69 -30.00
CA PRO A 31 24.80 5.91 -31.23
C PRO A 31 23.40 5.41 -31.60
N MET A 32 23.09 5.46 -32.90
CA MET A 32 21.82 4.99 -33.44
C MET A 32 21.52 3.52 -33.14
N THR A 33 22.55 2.67 -33.05
CA THR A 33 22.41 1.25 -32.71
C THR A 33 21.77 1.06 -31.35
N LEU A 34 22.19 1.85 -30.35
CA LEU A 34 21.63 1.82 -28.99
C LEU A 34 20.23 2.44 -28.94
N LEU A 35 19.99 3.53 -29.67
CA LEU A 35 18.66 4.16 -29.76
C LEU A 35 17.60 3.30 -30.47
N THR A 36 18.01 2.25 -31.18
CA THR A 36 17.11 1.24 -31.75
C THR A 36 17.03 -0.05 -30.93
N ASP A 37 17.88 -0.20 -29.92
CA ASP A 37 17.90 -1.38 -29.05
C ASP A 37 16.85 -1.21 -27.94
N ARG A 38 15.78 -2.01 -28.03
CA ARG A 38 14.68 -2.01 -27.05
C ARG A 38 15.15 -2.32 -25.63
N ARG A 39 16.18 -3.15 -25.46
CA ARG A 39 16.70 -3.53 -24.15
C ARG A 39 17.44 -2.35 -23.52
N PHE A 40 18.32 -1.71 -24.29
CA PHE A 40 19.02 -0.50 -23.86
C PHE A 40 18.03 0.60 -23.45
N LEU A 41 17.01 0.86 -24.29
CA LEU A 41 16.00 1.87 -24.00
C LEU A 41 15.19 1.54 -22.74
N LEU A 42 14.85 0.27 -22.51
CA LEU A 42 14.16 -0.16 -21.31
C LEU A 42 15.03 0.01 -20.05
N GLU A 43 16.29 -0.44 -20.09
CA GLU A 43 17.24 -0.27 -18.99
C GLU A 43 17.54 1.21 -18.69
N ALA A 44 17.50 2.07 -19.71
CA ALA A 44 17.62 3.51 -19.57
C ALA A 44 16.38 4.13 -18.88
N LEU A 45 15.17 3.75 -19.32
CA LEU A 45 13.90 4.18 -18.71
C LEU A 45 13.77 3.72 -17.26
N GLU A 46 14.02 2.43 -16.98
CA GLU A 46 13.96 1.87 -15.63
C GLU A 46 15.00 2.51 -14.70
N GLY A 47 16.17 2.85 -15.23
CA GLY A 47 17.20 3.59 -14.48
C GLY A 47 16.89 5.08 -14.29
N GLY A 48 15.75 5.58 -14.78
CA GLY A 48 15.40 7.01 -14.75
C GLY A 48 16.36 7.89 -15.53
N ARG A 49 17.15 7.32 -16.44
CA ARG A 49 18.16 8.02 -17.24
C ARG A 49 17.56 8.76 -18.42
N PHE A 50 16.27 8.58 -18.70
CA PHE A 50 15.64 8.94 -19.97
C PHE A 50 14.10 8.93 -19.84
N ARG A 51 13.36 9.70 -20.67
CA ARG A 51 11.88 9.76 -20.67
C ARG A 51 11.29 9.15 -21.94
N LEU A 52 10.12 8.50 -21.84
CA LEU A 52 9.48 7.89 -23.02
C LEU A 52 9.15 8.90 -24.12
N ASP A 53 8.81 10.15 -23.75
CA ASP A 53 8.56 11.25 -24.69
C ASP A 53 9.72 11.45 -25.67
N ASP A 54 10.96 11.28 -25.19
CA ASP A 54 12.13 11.44 -26.03
C ASP A 54 12.26 10.27 -27.05
N VAL A 55 11.79 9.05 -26.72
CA VAL A 55 11.76 7.90 -27.67
C VAL A 55 10.68 8.12 -28.72
N LEU A 56 9.57 8.75 -28.32
CA LEU A 56 8.45 9.11 -29.18
C LEU A 56 8.75 10.36 -30.04
N THR A 57 9.71 11.18 -29.64
CA THR A 57 10.10 12.40 -30.36
C THR A 57 11.31 12.17 -31.26
N TYR A 58 12.41 11.65 -30.71
CA TYR A 58 13.70 11.50 -31.39
C TYR A 58 13.85 10.09 -31.98
N GLY A 59 13.22 9.87 -33.14
CA GLY A 59 13.31 8.63 -33.90
C GLY A 59 14.31 8.69 -35.08
N PRO A 60 14.70 7.54 -35.67
CA PRO A 60 15.63 7.44 -36.80
C PRO A 60 15.17 8.12 -38.10
N GLU A 61 13.95 8.67 -38.14
CA GLU A 61 13.43 9.41 -39.29
C GLU A 61 14.29 10.65 -39.61
N ALA A 62 14.99 11.20 -38.62
CA ALA A 62 15.99 12.25 -38.82
C ALA A 62 17.29 11.77 -39.52
N PHE A 63 17.50 10.46 -39.69
CA PHE A 63 18.78 9.86 -40.11
C PHE A 63 18.70 8.76 -41.21
N GLY A 64 17.54 8.56 -41.86
CA GLY A 64 17.45 7.98 -43.21
C GLY A 64 18.02 6.57 -43.45
N SER A 65 17.61 5.53 -42.69
CA SER A 65 18.00 4.13 -42.98
C SER A 65 16.82 3.15 -43.03
N ARG A 66 16.97 2.00 -43.71
CA ARG A 66 15.91 1.00 -43.97
C ARG A 66 15.39 0.25 -42.72
N SER A 67 16.11 0.25 -41.59
CA SER A 67 15.60 -0.30 -40.32
C SER A 67 14.57 0.62 -39.63
N SER A 68 14.36 1.83 -40.18
CA SER A 68 13.45 2.85 -39.64
C SER A 68 11.97 2.47 -39.73
N ALA A 69 11.53 1.71 -40.74
CA ALA A 69 10.10 1.45 -40.95
C ALA A 69 9.49 0.57 -39.84
N SER A 70 10.18 -0.51 -39.45
CA SER A 70 9.75 -1.37 -38.33
C SER A 70 9.74 -0.61 -37.00
N PHE A 71 10.75 0.24 -36.79
CA PHE A 71 10.86 1.07 -35.60
C PHE A 71 9.80 2.19 -35.56
N ALA A 72 9.49 2.81 -36.69
CA ALA A 72 8.43 3.80 -36.82
C ALA A 72 7.04 3.20 -36.55
N THR A 73 6.76 2.00 -37.10
CA THR A 73 5.53 1.25 -36.81
C THR A 73 5.43 0.90 -35.32
N TRP A 74 6.53 0.41 -34.73
CA TRP A 74 6.60 0.11 -33.30
C TRP A 74 6.34 1.36 -32.43
N ARG A 75 6.96 2.51 -32.74
CA ARG A 75 6.72 3.79 -32.05
C ARG A 75 5.26 4.24 -32.12
N LYS A 76 4.64 4.15 -33.30
CA LYS A 76 3.22 4.50 -33.48
C LYS A 76 2.32 3.61 -32.63
N SER A 77 2.60 2.30 -32.59
CA SER A 77 1.91 1.37 -31.69
C SER A 77 2.09 1.76 -30.23
N LEU A 78 3.33 2.07 -29.81
CA LEU A 78 3.63 2.45 -28.42
C LEU A 78 2.92 3.75 -28.00
N ALA A 79 2.82 4.73 -28.91
CA ALA A 79 2.08 5.96 -28.67
C ALA A 79 0.57 5.71 -28.55
N ALA A 80 0.01 4.87 -29.41
CA ALA A 80 -1.40 4.49 -29.32
C ALA A 80 -1.69 3.72 -28.02
N ASP A 81 -0.84 2.76 -27.65
CA ASP A 81 -0.95 2.01 -26.40
C ASP A 81 -0.87 2.93 -25.18
N ARG A 82 0.00 3.96 -25.21
CA ARG A 82 0.09 4.98 -24.16
C ARG A 82 -1.23 5.69 -23.94
N GLU A 83 -1.89 6.12 -25.01
CA GLU A 83 -3.19 6.80 -24.93
C GLU A 83 -4.29 5.88 -24.39
N ILE A 84 -4.31 4.62 -24.86
CA ILE A 84 -5.28 3.62 -24.39
C ILE A 84 -5.09 3.37 -22.90
N ILE A 85 -3.86 3.16 -22.43
CA ILE A 85 -3.57 2.90 -21.01
C ILE A 85 -3.87 4.13 -20.15
N ALA A 86 -3.59 5.32 -20.65
CA ALA A 86 -3.99 6.54 -19.96
C ALA A 86 -5.52 6.62 -19.82
N ALA A 87 -6.28 6.09 -20.79
CA ALA A 87 -7.74 6.07 -20.81
C ALA A 87 -8.37 4.91 -20.00
N ASP A 88 -7.79 3.71 -19.98
CA ASP A 88 -8.35 2.52 -19.32
C ASP A 88 -7.68 2.14 -17.98
N GLY A 89 -6.45 2.60 -17.75
CA GLY A 89 -5.65 2.29 -16.55
C GLY A 89 -4.99 0.90 -16.53
N ASN A 90 -5.07 0.11 -17.60
CA ASN A 90 -4.66 -1.29 -17.59
C ASN A 90 -3.16 -1.49 -17.88
N LEU A 91 -2.34 -1.42 -16.84
CA LEU A 91 -0.89 -1.69 -16.94
C LEU A 91 -0.53 -3.17 -17.20
N LYS A 92 -1.45 -4.12 -17.00
CA LYS A 92 -1.14 -5.56 -17.09
C LYS A 92 -0.72 -5.99 -18.50
N LEU A 93 -1.34 -5.39 -19.52
CA LEU A 93 -1.05 -5.67 -20.94
C LEU A 93 -0.07 -4.67 -21.56
N ALA A 94 0.28 -3.61 -20.83
CA ALA A 94 1.17 -2.57 -21.30
C ALA A 94 2.55 -3.12 -21.66
N ALA A 95 3.18 -2.55 -22.69
CA ALA A 95 4.58 -2.82 -23.01
C ALA A 95 5.49 -2.42 -21.82
N PRO A 96 6.65 -3.09 -21.62
CA PRO A 96 7.55 -2.78 -20.50
C PRO A 96 7.92 -1.30 -20.38
N MET A 97 8.13 -0.62 -21.51
CA MET A 97 8.46 0.81 -21.54
C MET A 97 7.34 1.71 -21.01
N LEU A 98 6.07 1.30 -21.17
CA LEU A 98 4.91 2.03 -20.62
C LEU A 98 4.74 1.78 -19.13
N ARG A 99 5.12 0.58 -18.64
CA ARG A 99 5.18 0.28 -17.20
C ARG A 99 6.33 0.99 -16.50
N ALA A 100 7.33 1.47 -17.25
CA ALA A 100 8.42 2.29 -16.77
C ALA A 100 8.15 3.80 -16.98
N ASP A 101 7.08 4.18 -17.69
CA ASP A 101 6.70 5.57 -17.84
C ASP A 101 5.94 6.05 -16.60
N ARG A 102 6.54 7.01 -15.90
CA ARG A 102 6.00 7.55 -14.66
C ARG A 102 4.62 8.18 -14.83
N GLN A 103 4.35 8.89 -15.93
CA GLN A 103 3.06 9.56 -16.15
C GLN A 103 1.96 8.54 -16.44
N VAL A 104 2.26 7.53 -17.26
CA VAL A 104 1.33 6.44 -17.58
C VAL A 104 0.98 5.66 -16.32
N VAL A 105 2.00 5.27 -15.53
CA VAL A 105 1.76 4.56 -14.27
C VAL A 105 1.00 5.43 -13.28
N LEU A 106 1.32 6.73 -13.16
CA LEU A 106 0.60 7.63 -12.26
C LEU A 106 -0.88 7.79 -12.66
N ALA A 107 -1.19 7.83 -13.96
CA ALA A 107 -2.56 7.86 -14.45
C ALA A 107 -3.32 6.55 -14.14
N ALA A 108 -2.63 5.41 -14.28
CA ALA A 108 -3.21 4.09 -14.00
C ALA A 108 -3.49 3.88 -12.51
N VAL A 109 -2.53 4.16 -11.62
CA VAL A 109 -2.69 3.94 -10.17
C VAL A 109 -3.76 4.83 -9.53
N ARG A 110 -4.06 5.98 -10.16
CA ARG A 110 -5.17 6.85 -9.73
C ARG A 110 -6.55 6.28 -10.05
N LYS A 111 -6.64 5.36 -11.01
CA LYS A 111 -7.88 4.65 -11.36
C LYS A 111 -8.03 3.38 -10.54
N ASP A 112 -6.95 2.62 -10.44
CA ASP A 112 -6.86 1.40 -9.65
C ASP A 112 -5.47 1.26 -9.03
N GLY A 113 -5.37 1.46 -7.72
CA GLY A 113 -4.12 1.37 -6.96
C GLY A 113 -3.44 0.01 -7.07
N HIS A 114 -4.18 -1.07 -7.32
CA HIS A 114 -3.61 -2.42 -7.51
C HIS A 114 -2.78 -2.56 -8.78
N THR A 115 -2.91 -1.64 -9.74
CA THR A 115 -2.11 -1.63 -10.97
C THR A 115 -0.62 -1.38 -10.69
N LEU A 116 -0.27 -0.84 -9.51
CA LEU A 116 1.12 -0.66 -9.06
C LEU A 116 1.94 -1.96 -9.15
N GLN A 117 1.31 -3.13 -9.02
CA GLN A 117 1.97 -4.43 -9.14
C GLN A 117 2.65 -4.67 -10.50
N PHE A 118 2.15 -4.01 -11.55
CA PHE A 118 2.66 -4.14 -12.91
C PHE A 118 3.68 -3.06 -13.24
N ALA A 119 3.82 -2.01 -12.42
CA ALA A 119 4.78 -0.95 -12.64
C ALA A 119 6.23 -1.48 -12.55
N ALA A 120 7.12 -0.83 -13.30
CA ALA A 120 8.54 -1.14 -13.26
C ALA A 120 9.09 -1.02 -11.82
N PRO A 121 10.11 -1.79 -11.43
CA PRO A 121 10.66 -1.77 -10.08
C PRO A 121 11.01 -0.37 -9.55
N ALA A 122 11.57 0.50 -10.41
CA ALA A 122 11.90 1.87 -10.06
C ALA A 122 10.67 2.70 -9.68
N LEU A 123 9.53 2.52 -10.36
CA LEU A 123 8.30 3.24 -10.06
C LEU A 123 7.57 2.67 -8.83
N ARG A 124 7.76 1.39 -8.50
CA ARG A 124 7.34 0.83 -7.20
C ARG A 124 8.17 1.36 -6.03
N ALA A 125 9.32 1.98 -6.32
CA ALA A 125 10.15 2.72 -5.36
C ALA A 125 9.98 4.25 -5.48
N ASP A 126 9.16 4.75 -6.42
CA ASP A 126 8.84 6.17 -6.54
C ASP A 126 7.77 6.53 -5.51
N ARG A 127 8.15 7.36 -4.53
CA ARG A 127 7.27 7.75 -3.43
C ARG A 127 5.98 8.41 -3.91
N LEU A 128 5.99 9.23 -4.95
CA LEU A 128 4.80 9.92 -5.44
C LEU A 128 3.85 8.96 -6.17
N VAL A 129 4.39 8.00 -6.92
CA VAL A 129 3.58 6.95 -7.56
C VAL A 129 2.93 6.07 -6.51
N VAL A 130 3.69 5.63 -5.51
CA VAL A 130 3.17 4.78 -4.44
C VAL A 130 2.15 5.52 -3.57
N LEU A 131 2.38 6.79 -3.23
CA LEU A 131 1.39 7.60 -2.51
C LEU A 131 0.06 7.68 -3.26
N ALA A 132 0.10 8.00 -4.56
CA ALA A 132 -1.11 8.04 -5.37
C ALA A 132 -1.82 6.67 -5.42
N ALA A 133 -1.07 5.57 -5.44
CA ALA A 133 -1.63 4.22 -5.41
C ALA A 133 -2.30 3.91 -4.07
N VAL A 134 -1.67 4.21 -2.92
CA VAL A 134 -2.24 3.92 -1.58
C VAL A 134 -3.36 4.88 -1.19
N GLU A 135 -3.39 6.08 -1.74
CA GLU A 135 -4.51 7.02 -1.61
C GLU A 135 -5.74 6.56 -2.40
N ASN A 136 -5.54 5.80 -3.48
CA ASN A 136 -6.61 5.15 -4.24
C ASN A 136 -7.03 3.81 -3.62
N ASP A 137 -6.09 2.97 -3.19
CA ASP A 137 -6.34 1.71 -2.48
C ASP A 137 -5.19 1.35 -1.52
N GLY A 138 -5.45 1.30 -0.22
CA GLY A 138 -4.46 1.11 0.84
C GLY A 138 -3.75 -0.24 0.74
N TYR A 139 -4.39 -1.26 0.15
CA TYR A 139 -3.74 -2.55 -0.10
C TYR A 139 -2.67 -2.48 -1.19
N ALA A 140 -2.63 -1.42 -2.00
CA ALA A 140 -1.56 -1.19 -2.97
C ALA A 140 -0.17 -1.12 -2.30
N LEU A 141 -0.10 -0.83 -0.99
CA LEU A 141 1.13 -0.85 -0.21
C LEU A 141 1.90 -2.17 -0.34
N ARG A 142 1.21 -3.30 -0.53
CA ARG A 142 1.85 -4.62 -0.71
C ARG A 142 2.79 -4.69 -1.91
N PHE A 143 2.55 -3.86 -2.92
CA PHE A 143 3.34 -3.82 -4.15
C PHE A 143 4.47 -2.80 -4.11
N ALA A 144 4.48 -1.91 -3.12
CA ALA A 144 5.54 -0.93 -2.95
C ALA A 144 6.89 -1.59 -2.61
N ALA A 145 7.98 -0.94 -3.02
CA ALA A 145 9.32 -1.35 -2.66
C ALA A 145 9.52 -1.33 -1.14
N ALA A 146 10.41 -2.19 -0.64
CA ALA A 146 10.65 -2.34 0.81
C ALA A 146 10.95 -1.01 1.54
N PRO A 147 11.73 -0.05 0.98
CA PRO A 147 11.95 1.25 1.62
C PRO A 147 10.65 2.03 1.85
N LEU A 148 9.71 2.00 0.89
CA LEU A 148 8.44 2.71 1.00
C LEU A 148 7.43 1.99 1.90
N ARG A 149 7.50 0.67 2.02
CA ARG A 149 6.77 -0.07 3.07
C ARG A 149 7.30 0.23 4.48
N ALA A 150 8.47 0.83 4.57
CA ALA A 150 9.08 1.30 5.80
C ALA A 150 9.02 2.83 5.95
N ASP A 151 8.47 3.54 4.97
CA ASP A 151 8.22 4.98 5.02
C ASP A 151 6.95 5.24 5.84
N ARG A 152 7.11 6.01 6.91
CA ARG A 152 6.05 6.25 7.87
C ARG A 152 4.85 6.98 7.26
N GLU A 153 5.08 7.94 6.38
CA GLU A 153 4.02 8.75 5.80
C GLU A 153 3.23 7.95 4.76
N VAL A 154 3.92 7.16 3.94
CA VAL A 154 3.30 6.25 2.97
C VAL A 154 2.43 5.22 3.68
N VAL A 155 2.94 4.61 4.75
CA VAL A 155 2.17 3.62 5.53
C VAL A 155 0.99 4.28 6.23
N LEU A 156 1.15 5.48 6.80
CA LEU A 156 0.05 6.21 7.42
C LEU A 156 -1.07 6.53 6.41
N ALA A 157 -0.73 6.92 5.19
CA ALA A 157 -1.71 7.13 4.13
C ALA A 157 -2.48 5.83 3.83
N ALA A 158 -1.78 4.71 3.69
CA ALA A 158 -2.39 3.41 3.41
C ALA A 158 -3.32 2.94 4.54
N VAL A 159 -2.88 2.97 5.80
CA VAL A 159 -3.66 2.42 6.93
C VAL A 159 -4.86 3.29 7.31
N ARG A 160 -4.80 4.61 7.02
CA ARG A 160 -5.96 5.49 7.19
C ARG A 160 -7.06 5.20 6.18
N GLN A 161 -6.68 4.70 5.01
CA GLN A 161 -7.61 4.34 3.96
C GLN A 161 -8.20 2.93 4.21
N ILE A 162 -7.33 1.96 4.48
CA ILE A 162 -7.69 0.58 4.81
C ILE A 162 -6.80 0.11 5.98
N GLY A 163 -7.38 -0.02 7.18
CA GLY A 163 -6.63 -0.41 8.39
C GLY A 163 -5.78 -1.67 8.25
N PHE A 164 -6.28 -2.66 7.50
CA PHE A 164 -5.58 -3.93 7.25
C PHE A 164 -4.32 -3.79 6.39
N ALA A 165 -4.09 -2.65 5.73
CA ALA A 165 -2.84 -2.38 5.03
C ALA A 165 -1.61 -2.46 5.96
N LEU A 166 -1.81 -2.39 7.28
CA LEU A 166 -0.78 -2.60 8.30
C LEU A 166 -0.01 -3.92 8.12
N GLU A 167 -0.65 -4.96 7.57
CA GLU A 167 -0.01 -6.24 7.23
C GLU A 167 1.24 -6.07 6.35
N PHE A 168 1.23 -5.09 5.44
CA PHE A 168 2.28 -4.90 4.45
C PHE A 168 3.38 -3.96 4.92
N ALA A 169 3.15 -3.21 5.99
CA ALA A 169 4.12 -2.30 6.58
C ALA A 169 5.36 -3.05 7.10
N ALA A 170 6.50 -2.36 7.16
CA ALA A 170 7.70 -2.89 7.78
C ALA A 170 7.47 -3.17 9.27
N ARG A 171 8.14 -4.18 9.83
CA ARG A 171 7.99 -4.62 11.23
C ARG A 171 8.09 -3.46 12.24
N ARG A 172 9.00 -2.52 12.01
CA ARG A 172 9.16 -1.33 12.87
C ARG A 172 7.91 -0.46 12.96
N LEU A 173 7.16 -0.33 11.86
CA LEU A 173 5.95 0.49 11.80
C LEU A 173 4.72 -0.26 12.35
N ARG A 174 4.76 -1.60 12.37
CA ARG A 174 3.77 -2.41 13.11
C ARG A 174 3.94 -2.34 14.63
N ALA A 175 5.08 -1.83 15.09
CA ALA A 175 5.34 -1.53 16.49
C ALA A 175 5.20 -0.02 16.79
N ASP A 176 4.89 0.81 15.80
CA ASP A 176 4.66 2.24 16.00
C ASP A 176 3.22 2.44 16.48
N ARG A 177 3.08 2.96 17.71
CA ARG A 177 1.78 3.22 18.35
C ARG A 177 0.86 4.05 17.47
N GLU A 178 1.35 5.14 16.88
CA GLU A 178 0.50 6.05 16.11
C GLU A 178 0.03 5.40 14.80
N VAL A 179 0.90 4.63 14.15
CA VAL A 179 0.54 3.88 12.93
C VAL A 179 -0.52 2.83 13.24
N VAL A 180 -0.35 2.08 14.32
CA VAL A 180 -1.29 1.03 14.73
C VAL A 180 -2.65 1.61 15.12
N ILE A 181 -2.68 2.68 15.90
CA ILE A 181 -3.94 3.35 16.26
C ILE A 181 -4.61 3.97 15.02
N ALA A 182 -3.84 4.54 14.09
CA ALA A 182 -4.39 5.03 12.83
C ALA A 182 -5.02 3.89 12.01
N ALA A 183 -4.41 2.70 12.01
CA ALA A 183 -4.96 1.52 11.35
C ALA A 183 -6.28 1.06 11.98
N VAL A 184 -6.35 1.03 13.32
CA VAL A 184 -7.61 0.72 14.03
C VAL A 184 -8.68 1.73 13.65
N ARG A 185 -8.42 3.03 13.76
CA ARG A 185 -9.39 4.09 13.40
C ARG A 185 -9.80 4.09 11.92
N GLY A 186 -8.95 3.56 11.04
CA GLY A 186 -9.19 3.50 9.59
C GLY A 186 -10.19 2.45 9.15
N ILE A 187 -10.60 1.49 10.00
CA ILE A 187 -11.62 0.50 9.59
C ILE A 187 -12.97 1.22 9.50
N ARG A 188 -13.50 1.32 8.27
CA ARG A 188 -14.77 1.97 8.04
C ARG A 188 -16.00 1.07 8.09
N GLN A 189 -15.91 -0.26 7.90
CA GLN A 189 -17.13 -1.07 7.88
C GLN A 189 -16.92 -2.61 7.86
N PHE A 190 -16.35 -3.25 8.88
CA PHE A 190 -16.30 -4.74 8.89
C PHE A 190 -16.33 -5.37 10.30
N CYS A 191 -17.24 -4.95 11.17
CA CYS A 191 -17.45 -5.66 12.45
C CYS A 191 -18.69 -6.57 12.47
N TYR A 192 -19.49 -6.61 11.40
CA TYR A 192 -20.65 -7.51 11.30
C TYR A 192 -20.79 -7.99 9.85
N GLY A 193 -20.21 -9.15 9.55
CA GLY A 193 -20.55 -9.96 8.38
C GLY A 193 -20.89 -11.36 8.89
N ASP A 194 -21.89 -12.00 8.30
CA ASP A 194 -22.45 -13.31 8.69
C ASP A 194 -21.47 -14.50 8.67
N ASP A 195 -20.18 -14.24 8.42
CA ASP A 195 -19.10 -15.22 8.42
C ASP A 195 -18.15 -14.93 9.60
N ASP A 196 -18.00 -15.89 10.53
CA ASP A 196 -17.23 -15.91 11.79
C ASP A 196 -15.73 -15.53 11.71
N VAL A 197 -15.39 -14.40 11.11
CA VAL A 197 -14.01 -13.93 10.98
C VAL A 197 -13.94 -12.46 11.32
N ASN A 198 -14.06 -12.23 12.62
CA ASN A 198 -13.77 -10.95 13.20
C ASN A 198 -12.27 -10.69 13.08
N PHE A 199 -11.89 -9.73 12.23
CA PHE A 199 -10.51 -9.37 12.01
C PHE A 199 -10.26 -7.94 12.46
N SER A 200 -9.28 -7.76 13.34
CA SER A 200 -8.75 -6.46 13.69
C SER A 200 -7.35 -6.30 13.09
N PRO A 201 -6.95 -5.10 12.63
CA PRO A 201 -5.60 -4.83 12.15
C PRO A 201 -4.56 -5.03 13.26
N LEU A 202 -4.96 -5.01 14.53
CA LEU A 202 -4.10 -5.34 15.66
C LEU A 202 -3.50 -6.74 15.56
N ARG A 203 -4.11 -7.67 14.81
CA ARG A 203 -3.49 -8.98 14.53
C ARG A 203 -2.09 -8.87 13.93
N PHE A 204 -1.81 -7.78 13.20
CA PHE A 204 -0.53 -7.50 12.56
C PHE A 204 0.38 -6.60 13.40
N ALA A 205 -0.14 -6.00 14.46
CA ALA A 205 0.63 -5.17 15.37
C ALA A 205 1.61 -6.01 16.20
N ALA A 206 2.66 -5.35 16.69
CA ALA A 206 3.66 -5.98 17.56
C ALA A 206 3.02 -6.39 18.91
N GLN A 207 3.48 -7.51 19.48
CA GLN A 207 2.89 -8.10 20.69
C GLN A 207 2.99 -7.18 21.90
N GLU A 208 4.04 -6.36 21.95
CA GLU A 208 4.28 -5.38 22.99
C GLU A 208 3.15 -4.34 23.05
N LEU A 209 2.60 -3.94 21.89
CA LEU A 209 1.48 -3.00 21.83
C LEU A 209 0.16 -3.62 22.28
N LYS A 210 0.00 -4.94 22.12
CA LYS A 210 -1.18 -5.69 22.62
C LYS A 210 -1.20 -5.82 24.15
N SER A 211 -0.04 -5.62 24.76
CA SER A 211 0.15 -5.64 26.23
C SER A 211 0.18 -4.22 26.80
N ASP A 212 0.25 -3.20 25.94
CA ASP A 212 0.21 -1.80 26.36
C ASP A 212 -1.22 -1.37 26.68
N ARG A 213 -1.46 -1.07 27.97
CA ARG A 213 -2.76 -0.62 28.48
C ARG A 213 -3.32 0.57 27.71
N GLY A 214 -2.48 1.57 27.42
CA GLY A 214 -2.91 2.81 26.78
C GLY A 214 -3.29 2.59 25.31
N VAL A 215 -2.50 1.80 24.58
CA VAL A 215 -2.78 1.46 23.19
C VAL A 215 -4.04 0.62 23.08
N MET A 216 -4.18 -0.41 23.91
CA MET A 216 -5.36 -1.29 23.84
C MET A 216 -6.63 -0.58 24.31
N PHE A 217 -6.55 0.29 25.31
CA PHE A 217 -7.69 1.11 25.69
C PHE A 217 -8.10 2.05 24.56
N GLU A 218 -7.15 2.77 23.95
CA GLU A 218 -7.42 3.66 22.82
C GLU A 218 -7.98 2.91 21.59
N ALA A 219 -7.51 1.68 21.36
CA ALA A 219 -8.01 0.82 20.30
C ALA A 219 -9.44 0.32 20.56
N ILE A 220 -9.76 -0.12 21.79
CA ILE A 220 -11.11 -0.56 22.19
C ILE A 220 -12.10 0.60 22.12
N VAL A 221 -11.70 1.78 22.59
CA VAL A 221 -12.51 3.01 22.51
C VAL A 221 -12.80 3.38 21.05
N ALA A 222 -11.82 3.21 20.16
CA ALA A 222 -12.04 3.43 18.74
C ALA A 222 -12.96 2.35 18.14
N GLN A 223 -12.74 1.08 18.49
CA GLN A 223 -13.44 -0.10 17.97
C GLN A 223 -13.50 -1.23 19.01
N PRO A 224 -14.70 -1.62 19.46
CA PRO A 224 -14.86 -2.67 20.48
C PRO A 224 -14.25 -4.02 20.08
N CYS A 225 -14.18 -4.35 18.78
CA CYS A 225 -13.57 -5.59 18.29
C CYS A 225 -12.05 -5.69 18.57
N ALA A 226 -11.38 -4.59 18.93
CA ALA A 226 -10.00 -4.62 19.38
C ALA A 226 -9.81 -5.44 20.67
N PHE A 227 -10.88 -5.67 21.44
CA PHE A 227 -10.82 -6.44 22.68
C PHE A 227 -10.29 -7.88 22.46
N MET A 228 -10.55 -8.47 21.29
CA MET A 228 -10.07 -9.82 20.93
C MET A 228 -8.55 -9.96 20.92
N ASP A 229 -7.84 -8.86 20.65
CA ASP A 229 -6.38 -8.83 20.51
C ASP A 229 -5.66 -8.48 21.82
N VAL A 230 -6.40 -8.22 22.92
CA VAL A 230 -5.82 -7.89 24.24
C VAL A 230 -4.96 -9.06 24.73
N ALA A 231 -3.72 -8.77 25.10
CA ALA A 231 -2.80 -9.79 25.59
C ALA A 231 -3.23 -10.36 26.96
N ALA A 232 -2.86 -11.61 27.22
CA ALA A 232 -3.33 -12.36 28.39
C ALA A 232 -2.92 -11.76 29.75
N ASP A 233 -1.80 -11.04 29.79
CA ASP A 233 -1.36 -10.29 30.96
C ASP A 233 -2.29 -9.10 31.26
N LEU A 234 -2.70 -8.36 30.23
CA LEU A 234 -3.63 -7.24 30.37
C LEU A 234 -5.07 -7.71 30.66
N LEU A 235 -5.47 -8.90 30.17
CA LEU A 235 -6.73 -9.54 30.56
C LEU A 235 -6.78 -9.94 32.05
N ARG A 236 -5.63 -10.11 32.72
CA ARG A 236 -5.57 -10.36 34.17
C ARG A 236 -5.68 -9.07 34.99
N ASP A 237 -5.44 -7.92 34.38
CA ASP A 237 -5.69 -6.61 34.99
C ASP A 237 -7.20 -6.36 35.02
N ARG A 238 -7.84 -6.75 36.13
CA ARG A 238 -9.28 -6.54 36.34
C ARG A 238 -9.68 -5.07 36.18
N ALA A 239 -8.82 -4.12 36.58
CA ALA A 239 -9.13 -2.70 36.47
C ALA A 239 -9.16 -2.25 35.01
N PHE A 240 -8.27 -2.77 34.16
CA PHE A 240 -8.32 -2.53 32.72
C PHE A 240 -9.61 -3.07 32.10
N VAL A 241 -9.93 -4.35 32.35
CA VAL A 241 -11.11 -5.01 31.77
C VAL A 241 -12.39 -4.29 32.19
N LEU A 242 -12.53 -3.96 33.48
CA LEU A 242 -13.68 -3.20 33.97
C LEU A 242 -13.78 -1.81 33.34
N GLU A 243 -12.66 -1.09 33.19
CA GLU A 243 -12.67 0.24 32.57
C GLU A 243 -13.12 0.17 31.11
N ALA A 244 -12.62 -0.80 30.35
CA ALA A 244 -12.98 -1.01 28.95
C ALA A 244 -14.47 -1.36 28.78
N LEU A 245 -15.01 -2.29 29.59
CA LEU A 245 -16.41 -2.71 29.53
C LEU A 245 -17.38 -1.63 30.03
N ARG A 246 -16.94 -0.78 30.96
CA ARG A 246 -17.72 0.39 31.40
C ARG A 246 -17.72 1.52 30.38
N TRP A 247 -16.73 1.55 29.48
CA TRP A 247 -16.72 2.51 28.37
C TRP A 247 -17.70 2.09 27.28
N ASP A 248 -17.61 0.84 26.83
CA ASP A 248 -18.51 0.24 25.86
C ASP A 248 -18.81 -1.22 26.20
N GLY A 249 -20.04 -1.50 26.66
CA GLY A 249 -20.51 -2.82 27.06
C GLY A 249 -20.54 -3.80 25.89
N LYS A 250 -20.63 -3.32 24.64
CA LYS A 250 -20.54 -4.16 23.44
C LYS A 250 -19.17 -4.79 23.26
N ALA A 251 -18.13 -4.27 23.91
CA ALA A 251 -16.82 -4.90 23.92
C ALA A 251 -16.84 -6.32 24.53
N LEU A 252 -17.85 -6.64 25.35
CA LEU A 252 -18.06 -8.00 25.87
C LEU A 252 -18.29 -9.04 24.76
N ASP A 253 -18.90 -8.64 23.64
CA ASP A 253 -19.14 -9.50 22.47
C ASP A 253 -17.83 -10.03 21.86
N PHE A 254 -16.76 -9.25 22.03
CA PHE A 254 -15.43 -9.52 21.49
C PHE A 254 -14.46 -10.02 22.55
N ALA A 255 -14.90 -10.11 23.80
CA ALA A 255 -14.08 -10.56 24.90
C ALA A 255 -13.93 -12.10 24.88
N PRO A 256 -12.78 -12.64 25.32
CA PRO A 256 -12.61 -14.08 25.38
C PRO A 256 -13.54 -14.72 26.43
N PRO A 257 -13.82 -16.04 26.36
CA PRO A 257 -14.75 -16.72 27.25
C PRO A 257 -14.46 -16.54 28.76
N VAL A 258 -13.19 -16.33 29.13
CA VAL A 258 -12.79 -16.04 30.51
C VAL A 258 -13.41 -14.74 31.04
N VAL A 259 -13.55 -13.73 30.17
CA VAL A 259 -14.18 -12.45 30.52
C VAL A 259 -15.70 -12.56 30.44
N GLN A 260 -16.23 -13.24 29.41
CA GLN A 260 -17.68 -13.48 29.25
C GLN A 260 -18.28 -14.36 30.37
N GLY A 261 -17.46 -15.16 31.05
CA GLY A 261 -17.86 -15.99 32.18
C GLY A 261 -17.62 -15.37 33.56
N ASP A 262 -17.00 -14.18 33.65
CA ASP A 262 -16.79 -13.50 34.92
C ASP A 262 -17.99 -12.60 35.24
N ARG A 263 -18.70 -12.93 36.32
CA ARG A 263 -19.92 -12.22 36.72
C ARG A 263 -19.71 -10.72 36.93
N GLU A 264 -18.55 -10.31 37.44
CA GLU A 264 -18.26 -8.88 37.69
C GLU A 264 -18.12 -8.10 36.38
N PHE A 265 -17.43 -8.70 35.41
CA PHE A 265 -17.24 -8.11 34.09
C PHE A 265 -18.55 -8.06 33.30
N VAL A 266 -19.33 -9.14 33.33
CA VAL A 266 -20.65 -9.17 32.69
C VAL A 266 -21.58 -8.13 33.31
N LEU A 267 -21.63 -8.03 34.64
CA LEU A 267 -22.44 -7.01 35.31
C LEU A 267 -22.03 -5.59 34.89
N ALA A 268 -20.73 -5.31 34.82
CA ALA A 268 -20.23 -3.99 34.40
C ALA A 268 -20.61 -3.66 32.95
N ALA A 269 -20.53 -4.63 32.04
CA ALA A 269 -20.92 -4.46 30.65
C ALA A 269 -22.44 -4.27 30.50
N VAL A 270 -23.24 -5.08 31.20
CA VAL A 270 -24.72 -5.02 31.16
C VAL A 270 -25.27 -3.73 31.76
N GLN A 271 -24.62 -3.21 32.82
CA GLN A 271 -24.95 -1.89 33.38
C GLN A 271 -24.70 -0.74 32.40
N GLN A 272 -23.76 -0.92 31.46
CA GLN A 272 -23.45 0.07 30.43
C GLN A 272 -24.37 -0.10 29.21
N ASP A 273 -24.53 -1.34 28.71
CA ASP A 273 -25.42 -1.73 27.61
C ASP A 273 -26.11 -3.06 27.95
N GLY A 274 -27.42 -3.02 28.18
CA GLY A 274 -28.21 -4.20 28.54
C GLY A 274 -28.18 -5.30 27.49
N GLU A 275 -27.93 -4.98 26.22
CA GLU A 275 -27.77 -5.99 25.18
C GLU A 275 -26.52 -6.85 25.36
N ALA A 276 -25.52 -6.38 26.11
CA ALA A 276 -24.28 -7.12 26.37
C ALA A 276 -24.53 -8.47 27.06
N LEU A 277 -25.69 -8.64 27.73
CA LEU A 277 -26.06 -9.90 28.36
C LEU A 277 -26.09 -11.06 27.35
N LYS A 278 -26.42 -10.81 26.07
CA LYS A 278 -26.42 -11.84 25.01
C LYS A 278 -25.04 -12.46 24.77
N SER A 279 -23.98 -11.72 25.09
CA SER A 279 -22.58 -12.13 24.92
C SER A 279 -21.99 -12.76 26.18
N ALA A 280 -22.74 -12.80 27.29
CA ALA A 280 -22.32 -13.49 28.51
C ALA A 280 -22.33 -15.02 28.33
N ALA A 281 -21.57 -15.73 29.16
CA ALA A 281 -21.64 -17.19 29.19
C ALA A 281 -23.08 -17.67 29.52
N PRO A 282 -23.56 -18.80 28.96
CA PRO A 282 -24.95 -19.25 29.12
C PRO A 282 -25.43 -19.36 30.58
N ALA A 283 -24.53 -19.67 31.51
CA ALA A 283 -24.84 -19.72 32.94
C ALA A 283 -25.22 -18.36 33.53
N LEU A 284 -24.62 -17.27 33.04
CA LEU A 284 -24.88 -15.90 33.47
C LEU A 284 -26.07 -15.26 32.73
N GLN A 285 -26.38 -15.71 31.52
CA GLN A 285 -27.57 -15.25 30.78
C GLN A 285 -28.89 -15.57 31.52
N ALA A 286 -28.91 -16.68 32.28
CA ALA A 286 -30.06 -17.09 33.08
C ALA A 286 -30.08 -16.50 34.50
N ASP A 287 -29.06 -15.72 34.88
CA ASP A 287 -28.96 -15.09 36.20
C ASP A 287 -29.94 -13.92 36.29
N ARG A 288 -30.98 -14.08 37.12
CA ARG A 288 -32.04 -13.07 37.32
C ARG A 288 -31.52 -11.76 37.90
N GLU A 289 -30.35 -11.75 38.53
CA GLU A 289 -29.75 -10.52 39.06
C GLU A 289 -29.03 -9.70 37.97
N LEU A 290 -28.75 -10.29 36.80
CA LEU A 290 -28.13 -9.63 35.66
C LEU A 290 -29.14 -9.21 34.58
N VAL A 291 -30.37 -9.70 34.67
CA VAL A 291 -31.48 -9.26 33.81
C VAL A 291 -32.07 -7.98 34.40
N LEU A 292 -31.54 -6.82 33.97
CA LEU A 292 -32.00 -5.48 34.37
C LEU A 292 -33.32 -5.08 33.69
#